data_AF-A0A935D4P7-F1
#
_entry.id   AF-A0A935D4P7-F1
#
_cell.length_a   1.000
_cell.length_b   1.000
_cell.length_c   1.000
_cell.angle_alpha   90.00
_cell.angle_beta   90.00
_cell.angle_gamma   90.00
#
_symmetry.space_group_name_H-M   'P 1'
#
loop_
_entity.id
_entity.type
_entity.pdbx_description
1 polymer ?
#
loop_
_entity_poly.entity_id
_entity_poly.type
_entity_poly.pdbx_seq_one_letter_code
_entity_poly.pdbx_strand_id
1 'polypeptide(L)'
;MAVLQHPVFGKLTPDATGGVCRGGTRPLATREVAVDLTLMGPAPAAKELLDRAAPFIARLATFDTEARAGLEADQEEDDSAVVLYLEHHIEELEPGAVRAIFGKPKEEVDMAAFLAAVYLRRVGLHPDDADRFAVFDYTISDEETHYVLSVAFDVNGEIVAVDMES
;
A
#
# COMPACT_ATOMS: atom_id res chain seq x y z
N MET A 1 -17.44 15.62 21.94
CA MET A 1 -16.97 15.59 20.55
C MET A 1 -17.97 14.85 19.70
N ALA A 2 -18.29 15.36 18.51
CA ALA A 2 -19.23 14.71 17.60
C ALA A 2 -18.58 13.47 16.99
N VAL A 3 -19.24 12.33 17.11
CA VAL A 3 -18.83 11.09 16.46
C VAL A 3 -19.19 11.18 14.98
N LEU A 4 -18.29 10.74 14.11
CA LEU A 4 -18.55 10.62 12.68
C LEU A 4 -18.86 9.16 12.34
N GLN A 5 -19.97 8.92 11.64
CA GLN A 5 -20.38 7.58 11.21
C GLN A 5 -20.24 7.50 9.69
N HIS A 6 -19.51 6.48 9.21
CA HIS A 6 -19.30 6.23 7.79
C HIS A 6 -19.63 4.77 7.45
N PRO A 7 -20.24 4.46 6.29
CA PRO A 7 -20.60 3.08 5.92
C PRO A 7 -19.39 2.15 5.80
N VAL A 8 -18.24 2.65 5.30
CA VAL A 8 -17.02 1.85 5.10
C VAL A 8 -16.09 1.88 6.32
N PHE A 9 -16.00 3.05 6.97
CA PHE A 9 -15.06 3.30 8.08
C PHE A 9 -15.74 3.22 9.45
N GLY A 10 -17.00 2.83 9.51
CA GLY A 10 -17.74 2.67 10.75
C GLY A 10 -17.76 3.94 11.59
N LYS A 11 -17.62 3.76 12.91
CA LYS A 11 -17.64 4.85 13.88
C LYS A 11 -16.23 5.41 14.08
N LEU A 12 -16.06 6.69 13.77
CA LEU A 12 -14.83 7.46 13.90
C LEU A 12 -14.99 8.49 15.03
N THR A 13 -13.99 8.58 15.90
CA THR A 13 -13.98 9.53 17.02
C THR A 13 -12.85 10.52 16.80
N PRO A 14 -13.16 11.78 16.47
CA PRO A 14 -12.13 12.78 16.28
C PRO A 14 -11.36 13.09 17.58
N ASP A 15 -10.08 13.41 17.47
CA ASP A 15 -9.27 13.88 18.61
C ASP A 15 -9.51 15.37 18.92
N ALA A 16 -8.71 15.95 19.83
CA ALA A 16 -8.81 17.35 20.25
C ALA A 16 -8.64 18.37 19.12
N THR A 17 -7.92 18.00 18.07
CA THR A 17 -7.67 18.81 16.87
C THR A 17 -8.76 18.63 15.80
N GLY A 18 -9.62 17.62 15.95
CA GLY A 18 -10.61 17.24 14.96
C GLY A 18 -10.10 16.21 13.93
N GLY A 19 -8.85 15.77 14.03
CA GLY A 19 -8.28 14.68 13.26
C GLY A 19 -8.85 13.31 13.64
N VAL A 20 -8.64 12.32 12.77
CA VAL A 20 -9.13 10.95 12.91
C VAL A 20 -8.03 9.98 12.48
N CYS A 21 -7.61 9.10 13.39
CA CYS A 21 -6.76 7.97 13.07
C CYS A 21 -7.51 6.66 13.35
N ARG A 22 -7.50 5.72 12.38
CA ARG A 22 -8.12 4.40 12.56
C ARG A 22 -7.40 3.34 11.75
N GLY A 23 -6.88 2.33 12.45
CA GLY A 23 -6.40 1.09 11.86
C GLY A 23 -7.46 0.00 11.83
N GLY A 24 -7.30 -0.96 10.93
CA GLY A 24 -8.05 -2.21 10.87
C GLY A 24 -7.47 -3.14 9.81
N THR A 25 -8.07 -4.32 9.63
CA THR A 25 -7.68 -5.25 8.57
C THR A 25 -8.80 -5.47 7.56
N ARG A 26 -8.44 -5.79 6.33
CA ARG A 26 -9.37 -6.18 5.25
C ARG A 26 -8.87 -7.45 4.56
N PRO A 27 -9.75 -8.43 4.29
CA PRO A 27 -9.36 -9.60 3.53
C PRO A 27 -9.10 -9.21 2.07
N LEU A 28 -8.00 -9.72 1.51
CA LEU A 28 -7.66 -9.65 0.10
C LEU A 28 -7.11 -11.01 -0.34
N ALA A 29 -7.84 -11.69 -1.24
CA ALA A 29 -7.55 -13.07 -1.63
C ALA A 29 -7.36 -13.99 -0.41
N THR A 30 -6.15 -14.50 -0.18
CA THR A 30 -5.81 -15.40 0.95
C THR A 30 -5.10 -14.70 2.10
N ARG A 31 -4.97 -13.36 2.07
CA ARG A 31 -4.25 -12.56 3.08
C ARG A 31 -5.16 -11.53 3.74
N GLU A 32 -4.75 -11.07 4.92
CA GLU A 32 -5.30 -9.86 5.53
C GLU A 32 -4.36 -8.69 5.28
N VAL A 33 -4.92 -7.57 4.83
CA VAL A 33 -4.21 -6.33 4.53
C VAL A 33 -4.52 -5.32 5.63
N ALA A 34 -3.49 -4.70 6.19
CA ALA A 34 -3.66 -3.60 7.13
C ALA A 34 -4.19 -2.36 6.41
N VAL A 35 -5.15 -1.67 7.01
CA VAL A 35 -5.72 -0.44 6.47
C VAL A 35 -5.68 0.62 7.55
N ASP A 36 -4.94 1.70 7.29
CA ASP A 36 -4.78 2.82 8.19
C ASP A 36 -5.39 4.06 7.56
N LEU A 37 -6.41 4.62 8.22
CA LEU A 37 -6.97 5.92 7.88
C LEU A 37 -6.35 6.97 8.78
N THR A 38 -5.74 7.98 8.17
CA THR A 38 -5.16 9.13 8.85
C THR A 38 -5.75 10.40 8.26
N LEU A 39 -6.49 11.15 9.06
CA LEU A 39 -7.03 12.46 8.71
C LEU A 39 -6.58 13.50 9.73
N MET A 40 -5.88 14.55 9.32
CA MET A 40 -5.38 15.58 10.24
C MET A 40 -6.26 16.84 10.30
N GLY A 41 -7.18 17.01 9.34
CA GLY A 41 -8.08 18.16 9.23
C GLY A 41 -9.41 18.05 10.01
N PRO A 42 -10.13 19.17 10.23
CA PRO A 42 -11.34 19.20 11.05
C PRO A 42 -12.55 18.49 10.41
N ALA A 43 -13.44 18.00 11.28
CA ALA A 43 -14.58 17.11 10.99
C ALA A 43 -15.55 17.47 9.83
N PRO A 44 -15.90 18.73 9.49
CA PRO A 44 -16.86 18.98 8.40
C PRO A 44 -16.30 18.64 7.01
N ALA A 45 -15.00 18.82 6.76
CA ALA A 45 -14.34 18.34 5.55
C ALA A 45 -14.13 16.81 5.57
N ALA A 46 -14.06 16.22 6.77
CA ALA A 46 -13.81 14.80 6.95
C ALA A 46 -14.83 13.92 6.23
N LYS A 47 -16.12 14.27 6.25
CA LYS A 47 -17.13 13.40 5.63
C LYS A 47 -16.93 13.25 4.12
N GLU A 48 -16.72 14.35 3.40
CA GLU A 48 -16.52 14.31 1.96
C GLU A 48 -15.23 13.58 1.58
N LEU A 49 -14.15 13.83 2.33
CA LEU A 49 -12.88 13.14 2.11
C LEU A 49 -12.98 11.63 2.39
N LEU A 50 -13.75 11.23 3.40
CA LEU A 50 -14.03 9.82 3.66
C LEU A 50 -14.92 9.19 2.59
N ASP A 51 -15.93 9.90 2.09
CA ASP A 51 -16.76 9.44 0.98
C ASP A 51 -15.87 9.19 -0.28
N ARG A 52 -14.82 10.02 -0.48
CA ARG A 52 -13.81 9.84 -1.55
C ARG A 52 -12.78 8.74 -1.28
N ALA A 53 -12.43 8.46 -0.02
CA ALA A 53 -11.52 7.38 0.36
C ALA A 53 -12.20 6.01 0.41
N ALA A 54 -13.53 5.99 0.57
CA ALA A 54 -14.35 4.78 0.62
C ALA A 54 -14.10 3.78 -0.52
N PRO A 55 -13.98 4.21 -1.80
CA PRO A 55 -13.78 3.31 -2.94
C PRO A 55 -12.48 2.51 -2.86
N PHE A 56 -11.38 3.08 -2.35
CA PHE A 56 -10.10 2.36 -2.20
C PHE A 56 -10.24 1.11 -1.34
N ILE A 57 -11.12 1.14 -0.34
CA ILE A 57 -11.37 0.00 0.53
C ILE A 57 -12.49 -0.89 -0.01
N ALA A 58 -13.57 -0.29 -0.51
CA ALA A 58 -14.71 -1.04 -1.04
C ALA A 58 -14.35 -1.83 -2.31
N ARG A 59 -13.37 -1.35 -3.07
CA ARG A 59 -12.86 -1.94 -4.32
C ARG A 59 -11.37 -2.29 -4.21
N LEU A 60 -10.93 -2.70 -3.02
CA LEU A 60 -9.52 -2.95 -2.73
C LEU A 60 -8.85 -3.86 -3.76
N ALA A 61 -9.51 -4.95 -4.18
CA ALA A 61 -8.95 -5.86 -5.19
C ALA A 61 -8.77 -5.21 -6.57
N THR A 62 -9.61 -4.25 -6.94
CA THR A 62 -9.43 -3.49 -8.17
C THR A 62 -8.21 -2.59 -8.06
N PHE A 63 -8.08 -1.82 -6.99
CA PHE A 63 -6.94 -0.94 -6.79
C PHE A 63 -5.62 -1.70 -6.59
N ASP A 64 -5.64 -2.89 -5.97
CA ASP A 64 -4.48 -3.78 -5.93
C ASP A 64 -4.05 -4.24 -7.34
N THR A 65 -5.01 -4.51 -8.23
CA THR A 65 -4.69 -4.87 -9.62
C THR A 65 -4.06 -3.69 -10.35
N GLU A 66 -4.62 -2.49 -10.20
CA GLU A 66 -4.06 -1.26 -10.80
C GLU A 66 -2.66 -0.95 -10.23
N ALA A 67 -2.49 -1.05 -8.92
CA ALA A 67 -1.21 -0.82 -8.26
C ALA A 67 -0.13 -1.78 -8.76
N ARG A 68 -0.47 -3.07 -8.91
CA ARG A 68 0.42 -4.08 -9.50
C ARG A 68 0.78 -3.76 -10.95
N ALA A 69 -0.16 -3.27 -11.74
CA ALA A 69 0.13 -2.79 -13.09
C ALA A 69 1.08 -1.57 -13.07
N GLY A 70 0.97 -0.71 -12.05
CA GLY A 70 1.93 0.36 -11.80
C GLY A 70 3.34 -0.14 -11.49
N LEU A 71 3.48 -1.16 -10.63
CA LEU A 71 4.76 -1.82 -10.38
C LEU A 71 5.33 -2.47 -11.65
N GLU A 72 4.46 -3.08 -12.47
CA GLU A 72 4.85 -3.64 -13.76
C GLU A 72 5.35 -2.57 -14.73
N ALA A 73 4.74 -1.37 -14.74
CA ALA A 73 5.17 -0.26 -15.60
C ALA A 73 6.49 0.38 -15.10
N ASP A 74 6.64 0.53 -13.78
CA ASP A 74 7.84 1.12 -13.16
C ASP A 74 9.11 0.34 -13.55
N GLN A 75 9.03 -0.98 -13.76
CA GLN A 75 10.19 -1.81 -14.13
C GLN A 75 10.91 -1.35 -15.42
N GLU A 76 10.20 -0.62 -16.29
CA GLU A 76 10.74 -0.13 -17.56
C GLU A 76 11.38 1.26 -17.45
N GLU A 77 11.29 1.92 -16.28
CA GLU A 77 11.86 3.24 -16.04
C GLU A 77 13.35 3.17 -15.67
N ASP A 78 14.13 4.19 -16.08
CA ASP A 78 15.57 4.25 -15.83
C ASP A 78 15.94 4.29 -14.33
N ASP A 79 15.09 4.91 -13.50
CA ASP A 79 15.24 5.01 -12.04
C ASP A 79 14.19 4.15 -11.30
N SER A 80 13.90 2.95 -11.84
CA SER A 80 12.87 2.04 -11.32
C SER A 80 13.11 1.68 -9.85
N ALA A 81 12.13 2.02 -9.01
CA ALA A 81 12.09 1.60 -7.61
C ALA A 81 11.92 0.07 -7.50
N VAL A 82 11.18 -0.54 -8.42
CA VAL A 82 10.93 -1.99 -8.45
C VAL A 82 12.21 -2.78 -8.76
N VAL A 83 12.99 -2.34 -9.75
CA VAL A 83 14.29 -2.94 -10.08
C VAL A 83 15.25 -2.79 -8.90
N LEU A 84 15.36 -1.58 -8.35
CA LEU A 84 16.24 -1.32 -7.20
C LEU A 84 15.89 -2.20 -6.00
N TYR A 85 14.59 -2.35 -5.69
CA TYR A 85 14.13 -3.21 -4.61
C TYR A 85 14.54 -4.67 -4.83
N LEU A 86 14.30 -5.20 -6.04
CA LEU A 86 14.66 -6.58 -6.36
C LEU A 86 16.17 -6.81 -6.26
N GLU A 87 16.98 -5.96 -6.90
CA GLU A 87 18.44 -6.09 -6.90
C GLU A 87 18.99 -6.04 -5.48
N HIS A 88 18.57 -5.05 -4.69
CA HIS A 88 18.97 -4.92 -3.29
C HIS A 88 18.70 -6.19 -2.49
N HIS A 89 17.50 -6.76 -2.60
CA HIS A 89 17.14 -7.94 -1.81
C HIS A 89 17.78 -9.24 -2.33
N ILE A 90 18.05 -9.35 -3.63
CA ILE A 90 18.76 -10.52 -4.17
C ILE A 90 20.22 -10.56 -3.72
N GLU A 91 20.83 -9.40 -3.48
CA GLU A 91 22.18 -9.29 -2.93
C GLU A 91 22.23 -9.48 -1.40
N GLU A 92 21.29 -8.89 -0.67
CA GLU A 92 21.33 -8.84 0.80
C GLU A 92 20.71 -10.08 1.47
N LEU A 93 19.70 -10.71 0.86
CA LEU A 93 19.02 -11.86 1.48
C LEU A 93 19.88 -13.12 1.44
N GLU A 94 19.84 -13.88 2.54
CA GLU A 94 20.48 -15.18 2.61
C GLU A 94 19.84 -16.16 1.61
N PRO A 95 20.61 -17.10 1.02
CA PRO A 95 20.08 -18.04 0.03
C PRO A 95 18.87 -18.86 0.51
N GLY A 96 18.79 -19.13 1.82
CA GLY A 96 17.65 -19.81 2.44
C GLY A 96 16.37 -18.97 2.40
N ALA A 97 16.48 -17.68 2.68
CA ALA A 97 15.39 -16.71 2.65
C ALA A 97 14.85 -16.53 1.23
N VAL A 98 15.75 -16.33 0.25
CA VAL A 98 15.38 -16.25 -1.17
C VAL A 98 14.59 -17.48 -1.60
N ARG A 99 15.04 -18.68 -1.21
CA ARG A 99 14.35 -19.91 -1.56
C ARG A 99 13.00 -20.06 -0.86
N ALA A 100 12.86 -19.53 0.36
CA ALA A 100 11.59 -19.53 1.07
C ALA A 100 10.56 -18.58 0.42
N ILE A 101 11.00 -17.41 -0.03
CA ILE A 101 10.16 -16.37 -0.64
C ILE A 101 9.77 -16.76 -2.08
N PHE A 102 10.76 -17.08 -2.92
CA PHE A 102 10.54 -17.28 -4.37
C PHE A 102 10.42 -18.75 -4.77
N GLY A 103 10.72 -19.69 -3.87
CA GLY A 103 10.70 -21.14 -4.16
C GLY A 103 11.88 -21.63 -5.02
N LYS A 104 12.85 -20.77 -5.31
CA LYS A 104 13.96 -21.01 -6.25
C LYS A 104 15.26 -20.34 -5.77
N PRO A 105 16.45 -20.73 -6.26
CA PRO A 105 17.70 -20.05 -5.92
C PRO A 105 17.75 -18.65 -6.54
N LYS A 106 18.59 -17.78 -5.96
CA LYS A 106 18.70 -16.37 -6.34
C LYS A 106 19.02 -16.13 -7.82
N GLU A 107 19.82 -17.00 -8.43
CA GLU A 107 20.21 -16.91 -9.84
C GLU A 107 19.03 -17.13 -10.81
N GLU A 108 17.92 -17.69 -10.33
CA GLU A 108 16.72 -17.98 -11.12
C GLU A 108 15.56 -17.00 -10.82
N VAL A 109 15.76 -16.05 -9.91
CA VAL A 109 14.75 -15.02 -9.59
C VAL A 109 14.84 -13.90 -10.62
N ASP A 110 13.82 -13.82 -11.47
CA ASP A 110 13.62 -12.74 -12.42
C ASP A 110 12.49 -11.81 -11.95
N MET A 111 12.29 -10.71 -12.68
CA MET A 111 11.26 -9.72 -12.36
C MET A 111 9.85 -10.33 -12.31
N ALA A 112 9.55 -11.29 -13.18
CA ALA A 112 8.26 -11.98 -13.17
C ALA A 112 8.05 -12.81 -11.89
N ALA A 113 9.07 -13.56 -11.44
CA ALA A 113 9.01 -14.27 -10.16
C ALA A 113 8.90 -13.31 -8.98
N PHE A 114 9.56 -12.16 -9.06
CA PHE A 114 9.48 -11.11 -8.04
C PHE A 114 8.07 -10.54 -7.91
N LEU A 115 7.49 -10.06 -9.01
CA LEU A 115 6.15 -9.47 -9.04
C LEU A 115 5.05 -10.48 -8.65
N ALA A 116 5.28 -11.77 -8.88
CA ALA A 116 4.40 -12.84 -8.41
C ALA A 116 4.52 -13.09 -6.89
N ALA A 117 5.68 -12.82 -6.29
CA ALA A 117 5.94 -13.05 -4.87
C ALA A 117 5.51 -11.85 -3.99
N VAL A 118 5.66 -10.61 -4.48
CA VAL A 118 5.25 -9.41 -3.73
C VAL A 118 3.77 -9.44 -3.39
N TYR A 119 3.43 -8.98 -2.19
CA TYR A 119 2.06 -8.93 -1.71
C TYR A 119 1.76 -7.62 -1.01
N LEU A 120 0.50 -7.19 -1.14
CA LEU A 120 0.01 -6.01 -0.47
C LEU A 120 -0.03 -6.27 1.03
N ARG A 121 0.73 -5.48 1.78
CA ARG A 121 0.84 -5.55 3.24
C ARG A 121 -0.10 -4.56 3.90
N ARG A 122 -0.11 -3.33 3.39
CA ARG A 122 -0.79 -2.20 4.01
C ARG A 122 -1.37 -1.24 2.97
N VAL A 123 -2.49 -0.61 3.32
CA VAL A 123 -3.04 0.54 2.62
C VAL A 123 -3.13 1.71 3.60
N GLY A 124 -2.33 2.74 3.36
CA GLY A 124 -2.44 4.03 4.04
C GLY A 124 -3.42 4.93 3.30
N LEU A 125 -4.44 5.44 3.97
CA LEU A 125 -5.34 6.45 3.44
C LEU A 125 -5.04 7.78 4.13
N HIS A 126 -4.73 8.78 3.33
CA HIS A 126 -4.40 10.14 3.77
C HIS A 126 -5.32 11.13 3.06
N PRO A 127 -6.62 11.20 3.42
CA PRO A 127 -7.58 11.93 2.61
C PRO A 127 -7.36 13.46 2.59
N ASP A 128 -6.56 13.99 3.52
CA ASP A 128 -6.13 15.40 3.51
C ASP A 128 -4.88 15.67 2.65
N ASP A 129 -4.23 14.62 2.13
CA ASP A 129 -3.16 14.70 1.15
C ASP A 129 -3.75 14.41 -0.25
N ALA A 130 -3.88 15.45 -1.08
CA ALA A 130 -4.47 15.29 -2.40
C ALA A 130 -3.53 14.58 -3.40
N ASP A 131 -2.21 14.69 -3.18
CA ASP A 131 -1.18 14.13 -4.04
C ASP A 131 -0.91 12.66 -3.68
N ARG A 132 -0.92 12.31 -2.39
CA ARG A 132 -0.76 10.92 -1.90
C ARG A 132 -1.96 10.46 -1.10
N PHE A 133 -3.11 10.51 -1.74
CA PHE A 133 -4.42 10.24 -1.11
C PHE A 133 -4.55 8.81 -0.59
N ALA A 134 -4.03 7.84 -1.32
CA ALA A 134 -3.89 6.46 -0.86
C ALA A 134 -2.51 5.90 -1.23
N VAL A 135 -1.90 5.14 -0.33
CA VAL A 135 -0.60 4.51 -0.55
C VAL A 135 -0.72 3.02 -0.27
N PHE A 136 -0.32 2.21 -1.24
CA PHE A 136 -0.37 0.76 -1.20
C PHE A 136 1.05 0.22 -1.03
N ASP A 137 1.34 -0.36 0.13
CA ASP A 137 2.67 -0.85 0.48
C ASP A 137 2.76 -2.35 0.21
N TYR A 138 3.68 -2.73 -0.66
CA TYR A 138 3.99 -4.10 -1.04
C TYR A 138 5.29 -4.55 -0.39
N THR A 139 5.35 -5.83 -0.02
CA THR A 139 6.59 -6.45 0.45
C THR A 139 6.70 -7.89 -0.03
N ILE A 140 7.91 -8.43 -0.02
CA ILE A 140 8.18 -9.85 -0.27
C ILE A 140 8.13 -10.69 0.99
N SER A 141 8.37 -10.09 2.17
CA SER A 141 8.35 -10.77 3.46
C SER A 141 8.31 -9.76 4.61
N ASP A 142 7.40 -9.97 5.56
CA ASP A 142 7.37 -9.21 6.82
C ASP A 142 8.50 -9.59 7.79
N GLU A 143 9.14 -10.74 7.59
CA GLU A 143 10.18 -11.28 8.49
C GLU A 143 11.59 -10.94 8.01
N GLU A 144 11.81 -10.94 6.70
CA GLU A 144 13.15 -10.83 6.12
C GLU A 144 13.53 -9.38 5.78
N THR A 145 12.55 -8.46 5.71
CA THR A 145 12.80 -7.07 5.33
C THR A 145 11.79 -6.10 5.95
N HIS A 146 12.25 -4.87 6.19
CA HIS A 146 11.37 -3.74 6.52
C HIS A 146 11.03 -2.89 5.31
N TYR A 147 11.71 -3.11 4.19
CA TYR A 147 11.50 -2.35 2.97
C TYR A 147 10.14 -2.67 2.35
N VAL A 148 9.51 -1.64 1.82
CA VAL A 148 8.26 -1.74 1.05
C VAL A 148 8.40 -1.05 -0.30
N LEU A 149 7.64 -1.55 -1.28
CA LEU A 149 7.35 -0.85 -2.51
C LEU A 149 6.01 -0.14 -2.36
N SER A 150 6.02 1.17 -2.39
CA SER A 150 4.86 2.01 -2.15
C SER A 150 4.31 2.52 -3.47
N VAL A 151 3.04 2.22 -3.74
CA VAL A 151 2.31 2.76 -4.89
C VAL A 151 1.32 3.81 -4.40
N ALA A 152 1.56 5.08 -4.78
CA ALA A 152 0.73 6.19 -4.37
C ALA A 152 -0.34 6.51 -5.44
N PHE A 153 -1.56 6.72 -4.97
CA PHE A 153 -2.71 7.16 -5.74
C PHE A 153 -3.15 8.55 -5.32
N ASP A 154 -3.56 9.36 -6.29
CA ASP A 154 -4.22 10.64 -6.04
C ASP A 154 -5.70 10.46 -5.64
N VAL A 155 -6.39 11.59 -5.44
CA VAL A 155 -7.82 11.62 -5.11
C VAL A 155 -8.73 11.03 -6.21
N ASN A 156 -8.27 10.96 -7.46
CA ASN A 156 -9.01 10.39 -8.58
C ASN A 156 -8.79 8.87 -8.72
N GLY A 157 -7.81 8.32 -8.00
CA GLY A 157 -7.40 6.93 -8.11
C GLY A 157 -6.41 6.68 -9.24
N GLU A 158 -5.70 7.71 -9.69
CA GLU A 158 -4.61 7.61 -10.65
C GLU A 158 -3.28 7.40 -9.90
N ILE A 159 -2.41 6.54 -10.42
CA ILE A 159 -1.08 6.31 -9.85
C ILE A 159 -0.21 7.51 -10.14
N VAL A 160 0.41 8.06 -9.10
CA VAL A 160 1.28 9.25 -9.20
C VAL A 160 2.73 9.00 -8.83
N ALA A 161 3.01 7.93 -8.09
CA ALA A 161 4.37 7.56 -7.71
C ALA A 161 4.48 6.07 -7.39
N VAL A 162 5.65 5.52 -7.69
CA VAL A 162 6.13 4.23 -7.19
C VAL A 162 7.47 4.51 -6.51
N ASP A 163 7.57 4.19 -5.23
CA ASP A 163 8.74 4.49 -4.41
C ASP A 163 9.19 3.24 -3.65
N MET A 164 10.49 3.13 -3.36
CA MET A 164 11.03 2.18 -2.40
C MET A 164 11.22 2.89 -1.05
N GLU A 165 10.59 2.39 0.01
CA GLU A 165 10.66 2.96 1.36
C GLU A 165 11.22 1.94 2.37
N SER A 166 11.85 2.41 3.46
CA SER A 166 12.49 1.60 4.51
C SER A 166 12.08 2.00 5.93
#